data_AF-A0A0P6XGM3-F1
#
_entry.id   AF-A0A0P6XGM3-F1
#
_cell.length_a   1.000
_cell.length_b   1.000
_cell.length_c   1.000
_cell.angle_alpha   90.00
_cell.angle_beta   90.00
_cell.angle_gamma   90.00
#
_symmetry.space_group_name_H-M   'P 1'
#
loop_
_entity.id
_entity.type
_entity.pdbx_description
1 polymer ?
#
loop_
_entity_poly.entity_id
_entity_poly.type
_entity_poly.pdbx_seq_one_letter_code
_entity_poly.pdbx_strand_id
1 'polypeptide(L)'
;MRPSDFYSRFPLAHTFSIVARDPQSGWMGVAVQSHWFSVGSIVAWGEAGVGVVATQSMVEVSYGPRGLALMRVGLSAPVALEALLQMDEGRDVRQVAMLDAQGRVAVHTGVRCIEAAGHYQGDGFSVQANMMKGAEVWPAMAEAYTSTHGDLADRLLAALEAAQAAGGDIRGQQSACILIVKGERSERPWEGVIVDLRVEDHPQPIAELRRLVTLHRAYQEMNAGDAHLAEGRVEAALEAYRRAAEMAPHLDELPFWHAVTLAEMGRLEEALPIFKQVFARNPDWADLLTRLPAAGLLRQDETMLQAILAQRTG
;
A
#
# COMPACT_ATOMS: atom_id res chain seq x y z
N MET A 1 16.24 42.74 20.50
CA MET A 1 15.44 41.98 19.52
C MET A 1 16.18 40.68 19.23
N ARG A 2 15.60 39.52 19.58
CA ARG A 2 16.21 38.22 19.26
C ARG A 2 15.79 37.80 17.84
N PRO A 3 16.72 37.35 16.99
CA PRO A 3 16.39 36.83 15.67
C PRO A 3 16.00 35.35 15.78
N SER A 4 14.71 35.02 15.93
CA SER A 4 14.27 33.60 15.93
C SER A 4 12.81 33.29 15.59
N ASP A 5 11.99 34.23 15.10
CA ASP A 5 10.56 33.95 14.85
C ASP A 5 10.19 33.79 13.36
N PHE A 6 11.16 33.45 12.51
CA PHE A 6 10.85 32.83 11.22
C PHE A 6 10.71 31.33 11.43
N TYR A 7 9.58 30.88 11.97
CA TYR A 7 9.12 29.52 11.69
C TYR A 7 9.12 29.38 10.17
N SER A 8 9.98 28.50 9.64
CA SER A 8 10.09 28.30 8.20
C SER A 8 8.70 28.00 7.65
N ARG A 9 8.31 28.68 6.56
CA ARG A 9 7.00 28.54 5.91
C ARG A 9 6.88 27.21 5.14
N PHE A 10 7.29 26.08 5.73
CA PHE A 10 7.37 24.76 5.07
C PHE A 10 7.27 23.60 6.07
N PRO A 11 6.79 22.40 5.66
CA PRO A 11 5.67 22.10 4.77
C PRO A 11 4.41 21.82 5.59
N LEU A 12 3.30 22.44 5.20
CA LEU A 12 1.99 22.13 5.78
C LEU A 12 1.44 20.85 5.12
N ALA A 13 1.53 19.71 5.81
CA ALA A 13 0.86 18.49 5.39
C ALA A 13 -0.47 18.35 6.15
N HIS A 14 -1.55 18.81 5.52
CA HIS A 14 -2.91 18.60 6.04
C HIS A 14 -3.42 17.26 5.58
N THR A 15 -3.85 16.44 6.53
CA THR A 15 -3.70 15.01 6.34
C THR A 15 -4.66 14.29 7.28
N PHE A 16 -5.25 13.22 6.78
CA PHE A 16 -5.79 12.17 7.63
C PHE A 16 -5.06 10.87 7.37
N SER A 17 -4.87 10.10 8.44
CA SER A 17 -4.17 8.83 8.39
C SER A 17 -4.70 7.86 9.42
N ILE A 18 -4.34 6.60 9.22
CA ILE A 18 -4.63 5.49 10.11
C ILE A 18 -3.36 4.67 10.32
N VAL A 19 -3.11 4.25 11.55
CA VAL A 19 -2.20 3.15 11.89
C VAL A 19 -3.01 2.02 12.50
N ALA A 20 -2.77 0.78 12.11
CA ALA A 20 -3.54 -0.34 12.63
C ALA A 20 -2.76 -1.66 12.59
N ARG A 21 -3.14 -2.60 13.47
CA ARG A 21 -2.68 -3.99 13.46
C ARG A 21 -3.88 -4.90 13.29
N ASP A 22 -3.77 -5.83 12.34
CA ASP A 22 -4.75 -6.89 12.22
C ASP A 22 -4.50 -7.96 13.31
N PRO A 23 -5.47 -8.25 14.20
CA PRO A 23 -5.29 -9.24 15.26
C PRO A 23 -5.12 -10.67 14.73
N GLN A 24 -5.62 -10.99 13.53
CA GLN A 24 -5.56 -12.35 12.97
C GLN A 24 -4.21 -12.67 12.32
N SER A 25 -3.79 -11.84 11.36
CA SER A 25 -2.50 -12.03 10.66
C SER A 25 -1.31 -11.44 11.42
N GLY A 26 -1.55 -10.55 12.38
CA GLY A 26 -0.53 -9.75 13.04
C GLY A 26 0.07 -8.64 12.17
N TRP A 27 -0.35 -8.50 10.90
CA TRP A 27 0.15 -7.46 10.02
C TRP A 27 -0.15 -6.08 10.57
N MET A 28 0.76 -5.15 10.31
CA MET A 28 0.64 -3.76 10.72
C MET A 28 0.61 -2.89 9.48
N GLY A 29 -0.19 -1.84 9.48
CA GLY A 29 -0.29 -0.95 8.35
C GLY A 29 -0.48 0.50 8.73
N VAL A 30 -0.03 1.36 7.83
CA VAL A 30 -0.25 2.80 7.85
C VAL A 30 -0.82 3.21 6.49
N ALA A 31 -1.86 4.04 6.50
CA ALA A 31 -2.44 4.59 5.29
C ALA A 31 -2.74 6.09 5.49
N VAL A 32 -2.54 6.87 4.44
CA VAL A 32 -2.51 8.34 4.51
C VAL A 32 -3.11 8.94 3.25
N GLN A 33 -3.82 10.06 3.39
CA GLN A 33 -4.18 10.95 2.29
C GLN A 33 -3.91 12.41 2.68
N SER A 34 -3.43 13.22 1.72
CA SER A 34 -3.23 14.66 1.89
C SER A 34 -3.42 15.44 0.58
N HIS A 35 -3.81 16.72 0.66
CA HIS A 35 -3.58 17.68 -0.44
C HIS A 35 -2.12 18.19 -0.38
N TRP A 36 -1.19 17.28 -0.55
CA TRP A 36 0.24 17.55 -0.62
C TRP A 36 0.85 16.59 -1.62
N PHE A 37 1.85 17.02 -2.38
CA PHE A 37 2.55 16.13 -3.31
C PHE A 37 3.32 15.06 -2.54
N SER A 38 3.12 13.79 -2.91
CA SER A 38 3.90 12.67 -2.38
C SER A 38 3.92 12.49 -0.86
N VAL A 39 2.73 12.49 -0.22
CA VAL A 39 2.61 12.42 1.24
C VAL A 39 3.24 11.16 1.87
N GLY A 40 3.25 10.03 1.16
CA GLY A 40 3.73 8.77 1.71
C GLY A 40 5.21 8.78 2.09
N SER A 41 6.03 9.54 1.36
CA SER A 41 7.48 9.63 1.61
C SER A 41 7.84 10.35 2.92
N ILE A 42 6.91 11.13 3.48
CA ILE A 42 7.13 11.95 4.67
C ILE A 42 6.32 11.47 5.87
N VAL A 43 5.08 10.99 5.66
CA VAL A 43 4.16 10.65 6.76
C VAL A 43 4.24 9.18 7.14
N ALA A 44 4.30 8.26 6.17
CA ALA A 44 4.05 6.84 6.39
C ALA A 44 5.35 6.04 6.53
N TRP A 45 5.51 5.38 7.68
CA TRP A 45 6.67 4.56 7.99
C TRP A 45 6.24 3.21 8.56
N GLY A 46 6.98 2.16 8.25
CA GLY A 46 6.70 0.82 8.74
C GLY A 46 7.92 -0.08 8.67
N GLU A 47 8.06 -0.96 9.65
CA GLU A 47 9.08 -1.99 9.68
C GLU A 47 8.51 -3.28 10.26
N ALA A 48 8.70 -4.37 9.53
CA ALA A 48 8.19 -5.69 9.88
C ALA A 48 8.72 -6.16 11.25
N GLY A 49 7.81 -6.61 12.11
CA GLY A 49 8.14 -7.03 13.47
C GLY A 49 8.60 -5.92 14.41
N VAL A 50 8.45 -4.66 14.02
CA VAL A 50 8.81 -3.49 14.84
C VAL A 50 7.60 -2.60 15.08
N GLY A 51 7.01 -2.03 14.04
CA GLY A 51 5.89 -1.11 14.18
C GLY A 51 5.59 -0.30 12.92
N VAL A 52 4.62 0.61 13.03
CA VAL A 52 4.24 1.60 12.01
C VAL A 52 4.08 2.97 12.65
N VAL A 53 4.37 4.02 11.88
CA VAL A 53 4.31 5.42 12.32
C VAL A 53 3.67 6.29 11.25
N ALA A 54 2.76 7.16 11.67
CA ALA A 54 2.24 8.28 10.89
C ALA A 54 2.66 9.59 11.56
N THR A 55 3.51 10.41 10.91
CA THR A 55 3.92 11.75 11.40
C THR A 55 3.41 12.83 10.44
N GLN A 56 2.51 13.70 10.90
CA GLN A 56 1.76 14.63 10.04
C GLN A 56 1.55 16.02 10.68
N SER A 57 0.76 16.87 10.02
CA SER A 57 0.58 18.30 10.32
C SER A 57 1.84 19.09 9.96
N MET A 58 2.44 19.84 10.90
CA MET A 58 3.77 20.41 10.68
C MET A 58 4.81 19.30 10.87
N VAL A 59 5.02 18.49 9.83
CA VAL A 59 5.74 17.21 9.91
C VAL A 59 7.15 17.38 10.47
N GLU A 60 7.50 16.56 11.46
CA GLU A 60 8.87 16.29 11.84
C GLU A 60 9.23 14.89 11.33
N VAL A 61 9.89 14.84 10.17
CA VAL A 61 10.16 13.61 9.41
C VAL A 61 10.93 12.60 10.27
N SER A 62 11.79 13.08 11.17
CA SER A 62 12.61 12.19 11.99
C SER A 62 11.82 11.29 12.95
N TYR A 63 10.55 11.61 13.28
CA TYR A 63 9.72 10.77 14.14
C TYR A 63 9.45 9.38 13.55
N GLY A 64 9.37 9.27 12.22
CA GLY A 64 9.22 7.99 11.53
C GLY A 64 10.38 7.02 11.82
N PRO A 65 11.60 7.27 11.30
CA PRO A 65 12.73 6.38 11.48
C PRO A 65 13.20 6.30 12.95
N ARG A 66 13.10 7.37 13.75
CA ARG A 66 13.49 7.34 15.17
C ARG A 66 12.49 6.57 16.02
N GLY A 67 11.18 6.73 15.77
CA GLY A 67 10.14 5.96 16.44
C GLY A 67 10.31 4.46 16.19
N LEU A 68 10.50 4.08 14.92
CA LEU A 68 10.83 2.69 14.56
C LEU A 68 12.12 2.22 15.23
N ALA A 69 13.18 3.03 15.28
CA ALA A 69 14.42 2.64 15.95
C ALA A 69 14.26 2.39 17.46
N LEU A 70 13.47 3.23 18.15
CA LEU A 70 13.15 3.06 19.57
C LEU A 70 12.33 1.77 19.79
N MET A 71 11.33 1.52 18.94
CA MET A 71 10.54 0.28 19.00
C MET A 71 11.39 -0.96 18.69
N ARG A 72 12.36 -0.85 17.76
CA ARG A 72 13.26 -1.94 17.37
C ARG A 72 14.14 -2.41 18.52
N VAL A 73 14.52 -1.52 19.44
CA VAL A 73 15.29 -1.87 20.65
C VAL A 73 14.39 -2.31 21.82
N GLY A 74 13.09 -2.47 21.58
CA GLY A 74 12.14 -3.07 22.53
C GLY A 74 11.28 -2.08 23.31
N LEU A 75 11.38 -0.77 23.05
CA LEU A 75 10.45 0.20 23.65
C LEU A 75 9.06 0.04 23.03
N SER A 76 8.03 0.32 23.83
CA SER A 76 6.65 0.35 23.31
C SER A 76 6.40 1.62 22.50
N ALA A 77 5.39 1.60 21.62
CA ALA A 77 4.96 2.79 20.89
C ALA A 77 4.67 4.00 21.83
N PRO A 78 3.97 3.84 22.98
CA PRO A 78 3.80 4.93 23.95
C PRO A 78 5.11 5.50 24.49
N VAL A 79 6.06 4.65 24.87
CA VAL A 79 7.34 5.11 25.43
C VAL A 79 8.19 5.78 24.35
N ALA A 80 8.19 5.24 23.12
CA ALA A 80 8.90 5.82 22.00
C ALA A 80 8.36 7.21 21.63
N LEU A 81 7.03 7.36 21.56
CA LEU A 81 6.41 8.65 21.23
C LEU A 81 6.69 9.70 22.31
N GLU A 82 6.52 9.34 23.59
CA GLU A 82 6.79 10.24 24.72
C GLU A 82 8.23 10.75 24.70
N ALA A 83 9.20 9.85 24.48
CA ALA A 83 10.62 10.21 24.41
C ALA A 83 10.91 11.23 23.28
N LEU A 84 10.26 11.09 22.12
CA LEU A 84 10.43 12.02 21.01
C LEU A 84 9.78 13.39 21.28
N LEU A 85 8.58 13.40 21.86
CA LEU A 85 7.86 14.63 22.21
C LEU A 85 8.59 15.46 23.27
N GLN A 86 9.27 14.80 24.22
CA GLN A 86 10.06 15.50 25.24
C GLN A 86 11.23 16.29 24.64
N MET A 87 11.76 15.85 23.49
CA MET A 87 12.89 16.48 22.80
C MET A 87 12.48 17.50 21.73
N ASP A 88 11.19 17.62 21.42
CA ASP A 88 10.67 18.51 20.37
C ASP A 88 9.94 19.72 20.95
N GLU A 89 10.60 20.88 20.94
CA GLU A 89 9.97 22.16 21.32
C GLU A 89 8.78 22.53 20.41
N GLY A 90 8.72 21.96 19.20
CA GLY A 90 7.63 22.11 18.25
C GLY A 90 6.48 21.12 18.44
N ARG A 91 6.47 20.28 19.50
CA ARG A 91 5.44 19.24 19.73
C ARG A 91 4.00 19.74 19.59
N ASP A 92 3.72 20.99 19.95
CA ASP A 92 2.37 21.56 19.89
C ASP A 92 1.83 21.73 18.48
N VAL A 93 2.66 21.71 17.44
CA VAL A 93 2.22 21.76 16.02
C VAL A 93 2.31 20.41 15.32
N ARG A 94 2.66 19.34 16.05
CA ARG A 94 2.79 17.98 15.50
C ARG A 94 1.51 17.19 15.69
N GLN A 95 1.25 16.28 14.77
CA GLN A 95 0.30 15.20 14.99
C GLN A 95 0.96 13.88 14.60
N VAL A 96 0.97 12.91 15.51
CA VAL A 96 1.71 11.66 15.34
C VAL A 96 0.90 10.49 15.89
N ALA A 97 0.90 9.36 15.17
CA ALA A 97 0.46 8.09 15.71
C ALA A 97 1.56 7.03 15.51
N MET A 98 1.76 6.19 16.52
CA MET A 98 2.67 5.06 16.52
C MET A 98 1.94 3.81 16.97
N LEU A 99 2.23 2.69 16.32
CA LEU A 99 1.77 1.37 16.71
C LEU A 99 2.96 0.41 16.69
N ASP A 100 3.15 -0.36 17.76
CA ASP A 100 4.21 -1.37 17.83
C ASP A 100 3.70 -2.78 17.46
N ALA A 101 4.64 -3.72 17.27
CA ALA A 101 4.33 -5.10 16.89
C ALA A 101 3.42 -5.86 17.88
N GLN A 102 3.30 -5.39 19.12
CA GLN A 102 2.41 -5.95 20.13
C GLN A 102 1.00 -5.34 20.08
N GLY A 103 0.74 -4.41 19.15
CA GLY A 103 -0.55 -3.74 18.98
C GLY A 103 -0.77 -2.57 19.95
N ARG A 104 0.25 -2.13 20.69
CA ARG A 104 0.12 -0.97 21.56
C ARG A 104 0.18 0.29 20.71
N VAL A 105 -0.73 1.21 20.97
CA VAL A 105 -0.91 2.44 20.19
C VAL A 105 -0.62 3.66 21.04
N ALA A 106 0.00 4.66 20.42
CA ALA A 106 0.21 5.97 21.01
C ALA A 106 -0.08 7.05 19.98
N VAL A 107 -0.75 8.12 20.41
CA VAL A 107 -1.15 9.21 19.54
C VAL A 107 -0.95 10.55 20.24
N HIS A 108 -0.53 11.55 19.48
CA HIS A 108 -0.37 12.93 19.91
C HIS A 108 -1.03 13.85 18.90
N THR A 109 -1.81 14.81 19.38
CA THR A 109 -2.32 15.92 18.57
C THR A 109 -1.99 17.19 19.31
N GLY A 110 -1.04 17.95 18.77
CA GLY A 110 -0.58 19.18 19.38
C GLY A 110 -1.68 20.25 19.44
N VAL A 111 -1.68 21.03 20.52
CA VAL A 111 -2.71 22.06 20.79
C VAL A 111 -2.71 23.23 19.80
N ARG A 112 -1.68 23.34 18.95
CA ARG A 112 -1.52 24.32 17.88
C ARG A 112 -1.61 23.70 16.48
N CYS A 113 -2.04 22.44 16.35
CA CYS A 113 -2.50 21.93 15.06
C CYS A 113 -3.68 22.80 14.57
N ILE A 114 -3.76 23.02 13.26
CA ILE A 114 -4.81 23.85 12.68
C ILE A 114 -6.18 23.18 12.93
N GLU A 115 -7.19 24.01 13.22
CA GLU A 115 -8.54 23.61 13.65
C GLU A 115 -9.15 22.46 12.85
N ALA A 116 -10.09 21.74 13.49
CA ALA A 116 -10.55 20.42 13.09
C ALA A 116 -9.37 19.44 13.03
N ALA A 117 -8.61 19.42 14.13
CA ALA A 117 -7.56 18.46 14.41
C ALA A 117 -7.92 17.60 15.62
N GLY A 118 -7.80 16.29 15.46
CA GLY A 118 -8.13 15.32 16.48
C GLY A 118 -7.77 13.91 16.06
N HIS A 119 -8.11 12.96 16.92
CA HIS A 119 -7.87 11.55 16.71
C HIS A 119 -8.91 10.70 17.43
N TYR A 120 -8.98 9.43 17.06
CA TYR A 120 -9.67 8.38 17.78
C TYR A 120 -8.72 7.19 17.93
N GLN A 121 -8.51 6.77 19.18
CA GLN A 121 -7.71 5.59 19.50
C GLN A 121 -8.64 4.43 19.85
N GLY A 122 -8.47 3.30 19.16
CA GLY A 122 -9.16 2.05 19.46
C GLY A 122 -8.18 0.93 19.84
N ASP A 123 -8.70 -0.27 20.00
CA ASP A 123 -7.88 -1.45 20.30
C ASP A 123 -7.08 -1.86 19.05
N GLY A 124 -5.76 -1.71 19.11
CA GLY A 124 -4.87 -2.04 17.99
C GLY A 124 -4.91 -1.08 16.79
N PHE A 125 -5.50 0.11 16.92
CA PHE A 125 -5.45 1.14 15.87
C PHE A 125 -5.60 2.58 16.39
N SER A 126 -5.20 3.55 15.57
CA SER A 126 -5.52 4.97 15.72
C SER A 126 -5.80 5.60 14.37
N VAL A 127 -6.79 6.50 14.34
CA VAL A 127 -7.10 7.38 13.22
C VAL A 127 -6.93 8.82 13.66
N GLN A 128 -6.32 9.64 12.81
CA GLN A 128 -5.95 11.02 13.16
C GLN A 128 -6.06 11.92 11.94
N ALA A 129 -6.55 13.14 12.16
CA ALA A 129 -6.67 14.13 11.10
C ALA A 129 -6.43 15.56 11.61
N ASN A 130 -6.04 16.47 10.73
CA ASN A 130 -5.88 17.90 11.01
C ASN A 130 -6.24 18.78 9.80
N MET A 131 -6.77 19.98 10.03
CA MET A 131 -7.31 20.87 9.00
C MET A 131 -8.39 20.18 8.12
N MET A 132 -9.30 19.49 8.79
CA MET A 132 -10.46 18.90 8.14
C MET A 132 -11.56 19.93 7.93
N LYS A 133 -12.55 19.62 7.09
CA LYS A 133 -13.79 20.42 7.03
C LYS A 133 -14.59 20.42 8.33
N GLY A 134 -14.46 19.36 9.13
CA GLY A 134 -15.17 19.19 10.39
C GLY A 134 -14.57 18.09 11.27
N ALA A 135 -15.01 18.04 12.52
CA ALA A 135 -14.51 17.11 13.54
C ALA A 135 -15.10 15.69 13.43
N GLU A 136 -16.07 15.50 12.55
CA GLU A 136 -16.71 14.22 12.22
C GLU A 136 -15.82 13.26 11.42
N VAL A 137 -14.68 13.74 10.91
CA VAL A 137 -13.79 12.94 10.07
C VAL A 137 -13.19 11.73 10.80
N TRP A 138 -12.49 11.92 11.92
CA TRP A 138 -11.85 10.79 12.62
C TRP A 138 -12.83 9.80 13.28
N PRO A 139 -14.03 10.19 13.79
CA PRO A 139 -15.04 9.22 14.17
C PRO A 139 -15.53 8.36 12.99
N ALA A 140 -15.78 8.98 11.82
CA ALA A 140 -16.19 8.26 10.62
C ALA A 140 -15.10 7.26 10.15
N MET A 141 -13.83 7.64 10.24
CA MET A 141 -12.71 6.73 9.96
C MET A 141 -12.71 5.51 10.87
N ALA A 142 -12.90 5.72 12.18
CA ALA A 142 -12.89 4.64 13.16
C ALA A 142 -14.07 3.68 12.95
N GLU A 143 -15.26 4.22 12.68
CA GLU A 143 -16.45 3.42 12.37
C GLU A 143 -16.26 2.58 11.10
N ALA A 144 -15.75 3.19 10.03
CA ALA A 144 -15.50 2.47 8.78
C ALA A 144 -14.44 1.37 8.94
N TYR A 145 -13.34 1.66 9.65
CA TYR A 145 -12.29 0.67 9.91
C TYR A 145 -12.81 -0.54 10.69
N THR A 146 -13.64 -0.30 11.70
CA THR A 146 -14.14 -1.35 12.61
C THR A 146 -15.32 -2.15 12.05
N SER A 147 -16.12 -1.55 11.18
CA SER A 147 -17.29 -2.21 10.55
C SER A 147 -16.96 -2.92 9.22
N THR A 148 -15.87 -2.56 8.56
CA THR A 148 -15.49 -3.14 7.27
C THR A 148 -14.97 -4.57 7.42
N HIS A 149 -15.50 -5.48 6.62
CA HIS A 149 -14.97 -6.84 6.47
C HIS A 149 -13.88 -6.89 5.39
N GLY A 150 -13.02 -7.91 5.46
CA GLY A 150 -11.89 -8.09 4.55
C GLY A 150 -10.56 -8.09 5.28
N ASP A 151 -9.47 -8.00 4.52
CA ASP A 151 -8.13 -7.99 5.09
C ASP A 151 -7.78 -6.60 5.69
N LEU A 152 -6.53 -6.44 6.11
CA LEU A 152 -6.06 -5.16 6.64
C LEU A 152 -6.09 -4.04 5.58
N ALA A 153 -5.80 -4.33 4.31
CA ALA A 153 -5.81 -3.32 3.25
C ALA A 153 -7.23 -2.79 2.98
N ASP A 154 -8.24 -3.67 2.97
CA ASP A 154 -9.64 -3.28 2.77
C ASP A 154 -10.11 -2.30 3.87
N ARG A 155 -9.80 -2.62 5.13
CA ARG A 155 -10.18 -1.79 6.28
C ARG A 155 -9.42 -0.46 6.33
N LEU A 156 -8.13 -0.44 5.99
CA LEU A 156 -7.35 0.80 5.89
C LEU A 156 -7.89 1.72 4.79
N LEU A 157 -8.20 1.18 3.61
CA LEU A 157 -8.80 1.94 2.52
C LEU A 157 -10.19 2.48 2.88
N ALA A 158 -11.03 1.67 3.54
CA ALA A 158 -12.35 2.10 4.00
C ALA A 158 -12.28 3.28 4.98
N ALA A 159 -11.27 3.30 5.86
CA ALA A 159 -11.03 4.45 6.73
C ALA A 159 -10.72 5.73 5.94
N LEU A 160 -9.84 5.65 4.93
CA LEU A 160 -9.52 6.82 4.08
C LEU A 160 -10.75 7.32 3.29
N GLU A 161 -11.54 6.40 2.75
CA GLU A 161 -12.76 6.74 2.02
C GLU A 161 -13.79 7.42 2.91
N ALA A 162 -14.00 6.91 4.12
CA ALA A 162 -14.91 7.50 5.09
C ALA A 162 -14.45 8.90 5.50
N ALA A 163 -13.14 9.11 5.70
CA ALA A 163 -12.60 10.44 5.97
C ALA A 163 -12.92 11.43 4.84
N GLN A 164 -12.70 11.01 3.59
CA GLN A 164 -12.96 11.85 2.43
C GLN A 164 -14.45 12.14 2.25
N ALA A 165 -15.32 11.16 2.50
CA ALA A 165 -16.78 11.31 2.45
C ALA A 165 -17.30 12.23 3.56
N ALA A 166 -16.68 12.19 4.74
CA ALA A 166 -16.96 13.08 5.88
C ALA A 166 -16.38 14.50 5.72
N GLY A 167 -15.86 14.85 4.53
CA GLY A 167 -15.40 16.20 4.19
C GLY A 167 -13.89 16.31 3.97
N GLY A 168 -13.10 15.44 4.59
CA GLY A 168 -11.65 15.33 4.42
C GLY A 168 -10.88 16.63 4.65
N ASP A 169 -9.67 16.70 4.09
CA ASP A 169 -8.84 17.90 4.03
C ASP A 169 -9.62 19.03 3.34
N ILE A 170 -9.71 20.19 3.99
CA ILE A 170 -10.50 21.34 3.50
C ILE A 170 -10.04 21.84 2.13
N ARG A 171 -8.79 21.55 1.75
CA ARG A 171 -8.20 21.93 0.46
C ARG A 171 -8.55 20.93 -0.65
N GLY A 172 -9.04 19.74 -0.33
CA GLY A 172 -9.31 18.65 -1.26
C GLY A 172 -8.31 17.50 -1.13
N GLN A 173 -8.01 16.80 -2.23
CA GLN A 173 -7.14 15.63 -2.23
C GLN A 173 -6.12 15.68 -3.37
N GLN A 174 -4.92 15.14 -3.14
CA GLN A 174 -3.84 15.11 -4.13
C GLN A 174 -3.03 13.81 -4.11
N SER A 175 -2.58 13.36 -2.95
CA SER A 175 -1.79 12.12 -2.84
C SER A 175 -2.32 11.20 -1.75
N ALA A 176 -2.04 9.90 -1.88
CA ALA A 176 -2.38 8.88 -0.89
C ALA A 176 -1.36 7.73 -0.92
N CYS A 177 -1.23 7.01 0.19
CA CYS A 177 -0.40 5.82 0.25
C CYS A 177 -0.96 4.79 1.21
N ILE A 178 -0.54 3.54 1.03
CA ILE A 178 -0.76 2.43 1.96
C ILE A 178 0.53 1.62 2.06
N LEU A 179 0.97 1.38 3.28
CA LEU A 179 2.10 0.53 3.62
C LEU A 179 1.62 -0.51 4.64
N ILE A 180 1.81 -1.79 4.33
CA ILE A 180 1.51 -2.91 5.21
C ILE A 180 2.76 -3.77 5.33
N VAL A 181 3.13 -4.09 6.56
CA VAL A 181 4.27 -4.92 6.91
C VAL A 181 3.86 -6.09 7.81
N LYS A 182 4.66 -7.16 7.82
CA LYS A 182 4.44 -8.31 8.70
C LYS A 182 4.53 -7.93 10.18
N GLY A 183 3.77 -8.64 11.01
CA GLY A 183 3.87 -8.56 12.47
C GLY A 183 5.14 -9.18 13.05
N GLU A 184 5.85 -9.96 12.24
CA GLU A 184 7.08 -10.66 12.60
C GLU A 184 8.27 -10.06 11.85
N ARG A 185 9.47 -10.23 12.41
CA ARG A 185 10.69 -9.78 11.75
C ARG A 185 11.00 -10.66 10.54
N SER A 186 11.50 -10.02 9.48
CA SER A 186 12.07 -10.71 8.33
C SER A 186 13.59 -10.54 8.35
N GLU A 187 14.34 -11.60 8.01
CA GLU A 187 15.81 -11.51 7.83
C GLU A 187 16.17 -10.55 6.69
N ARG A 188 15.36 -10.57 5.63
CA ARG A 188 15.44 -9.66 4.49
C ARG A 188 14.34 -8.61 4.62
N PRO A 189 14.65 -7.32 4.84
CA PRO A 189 13.65 -6.29 5.11
C PRO A 189 12.54 -6.19 4.06
N TRP A 190 12.87 -6.38 2.78
CA TRP A 190 11.90 -6.32 1.67
C TRP A 190 10.86 -7.46 1.71
N GLU A 191 11.18 -8.61 2.32
CA GLU A 191 10.22 -9.71 2.49
C GLU A 191 9.25 -9.48 3.65
N GLY A 192 9.53 -8.47 4.47
CA GLY A 192 8.65 -7.99 5.53
C GLY A 192 7.55 -7.05 5.03
N VAL A 193 7.69 -6.50 3.82
CA VAL A 193 6.70 -5.61 3.21
C VAL A 193 5.66 -6.46 2.47
N ILE A 194 4.39 -6.28 2.84
CA ILE A 194 3.26 -6.94 2.20
C ILE A 194 2.67 -6.05 1.10
N VAL A 195 2.47 -4.76 1.39
CA VAL A 195 1.99 -3.75 0.43
C VAL A 195 2.80 -2.48 0.66
N ASP A 196 3.31 -1.85 -0.40
CA ASP A 196 3.82 -0.47 -0.40
C ASP A 196 3.39 0.17 -1.72
N LEU A 197 2.28 0.92 -1.67
CA LEU A 197 1.68 1.54 -2.84
C LEU A 197 1.43 3.01 -2.58
N ARG A 198 1.70 3.82 -3.60
CA ARG A 198 1.65 5.28 -3.52
C ARG A 198 1.01 5.85 -4.76
N VAL A 199 0.17 6.86 -4.54
CA VAL A 199 -0.35 7.76 -5.56
C VAL A 199 0.19 9.13 -5.21
N GLU A 200 1.22 9.57 -5.93
CA GLU A 200 2.00 10.76 -5.57
C GLU A 200 1.29 12.06 -5.98
N ASP A 201 0.45 12.01 -7.02
CA ASP A 201 -0.39 13.10 -7.53
C ASP A 201 -1.55 12.54 -8.37
N HIS A 202 -2.78 12.78 -7.93
CA HIS A 202 -4.01 12.43 -8.65
C HIS A 202 -5.18 13.29 -8.13
N PRO A 203 -6.20 13.64 -8.93
CA PRO A 203 -7.40 14.32 -8.43
C PRO A 203 -8.29 13.45 -7.51
N GLN A 204 -8.11 12.13 -7.56
CA GLN A 204 -8.84 11.14 -6.75
C GLN A 204 -7.87 10.06 -6.23
N PRO A 205 -6.90 10.39 -5.36
CA PRO A 205 -5.82 9.49 -5.00
C PRO A 205 -6.29 8.25 -4.23
N ILE A 206 -7.37 8.33 -3.45
CA ILE A 206 -7.91 7.18 -2.70
C ILE A 206 -8.51 6.14 -3.65
N ALA A 207 -9.30 6.58 -4.63
CA ALA A 207 -9.88 5.70 -5.64
C ALA A 207 -8.78 5.03 -6.48
N GLU A 208 -7.74 5.79 -6.84
CA GLU A 208 -6.59 5.26 -7.56
C GLU A 208 -5.78 4.28 -6.69
N LEU A 209 -5.61 4.58 -5.40
CA LEU A 209 -4.94 3.67 -4.46
C LEU A 209 -5.71 2.35 -4.32
N ARG A 210 -7.05 2.38 -4.30
CA ARG A 210 -7.88 1.16 -4.33
C ARG A 210 -7.67 0.37 -5.61
N ARG A 211 -7.62 1.04 -6.77
CA ARG A 211 -7.30 0.38 -8.06
C ARG A 211 -5.93 -0.30 -8.00
N LEU A 212 -4.92 0.37 -7.45
CA LEU A 212 -3.57 -0.18 -7.28
C LEU A 212 -3.53 -1.36 -6.31
N VAL A 213 -4.30 -1.35 -5.22
CA VAL A 213 -4.41 -2.50 -4.30
C VAL A 213 -5.04 -3.70 -5.00
N THR A 214 -6.10 -3.50 -5.79
CA THR A 214 -6.68 -4.57 -6.62
C THR A 214 -5.66 -5.13 -7.61
N LEU A 215 -4.91 -4.25 -8.28
CA LEU A 215 -3.88 -4.66 -9.22
C LEU A 215 -2.76 -5.44 -8.54
N HIS A 216 -2.29 -4.97 -7.38
CA HIS A 216 -1.28 -5.67 -6.59
C HIS A 216 -1.75 -7.08 -6.22
N ARG A 217 -2.99 -7.24 -5.76
CA ARG A 217 -3.57 -8.56 -5.47
C ARG A 217 -3.65 -9.45 -6.72
N ALA A 218 -3.99 -8.89 -7.89
CA ALA A 218 -4.00 -9.65 -9.14
C ALA A 218 -2.60 -10.21 -9.49
N TYR A 219 -1.54 -9.41 -9.33
CA TYR A 219 -0.16 -9.89 -9.51
C TYR A 219 0.24 -10.94 -8.45
N GLN A 220 -0.24 -10.83 -7.21
CA GLN A 220 -0.01 -11.86 -6.20
C GLN A 220 -0.66 -13.20 -6.58
N GLU A 221 -1.89 -13.17 -7.10
CA GLU A 221 -2.56 -14.38 -7.62
C GLU A 221 -1.82 -14.98 -8.81
N MET A 222 -1.31 -14.15 -9.73
CA MET A 222 -0.47 -14.63 -10.83
C MET A 222 0.80 -15.33 -10.33
N ASN A 223 1.53 -14.70 -9.40
CA ASN A 223 2.74 -15.27 -8.80
C ASN A 223 2.44 -16.57 -8.02
N ALA A 224 1.29 -16.63 -7.34
CA ALA A 224 0.84 -17.86 -6.68
C ALA A 224 0.55 -18.97 -7.70
N GLY A 225 0.00 -18.62 -8.87
CA GLY A 225 -0.16 -19.53 -10.00
C GLY A 225 1.18 -20.14 -10.45
N ASP A 226 2.19 -19.29 -10.66
CA ASP A 226 3.54 -19.74 -11.04
C ASP A 226 4.15 -20.66 -9.97
N ALA A 227 4.00 -20.31 -8.70
CA ALA A 227 4.47 -21.14 -7.58
C ALA A 227 3.77 -22.50 -7.53
N HIS A 228 2.45 -22.54 -7.74
CA HIS A 228 1.69 -23.79 -7.82
C HIS A 228 2.15 -24.68 -8.99
N LEU A 229 2.45 -24.11 -10.15
CA LEU A 229 3.00 -24.88 -11.28
C LEU A 229 4.39 -25.43 -11.00
N ALA A 230 5.27 -24.64 -10.37
CA ALA A 230 6.60 -25.12 -9.98
C ALA A 230 6.54 -26.34 -9.05
N GLU A 231 5.46 -26.48 -8.28
CA GLU A 231 5.19 -27.62 -7.41
C GLU A 231 4.36 -28.74 -8.06
N GLY A 232 4.00 -28.61 -9.35
CA GLY A 232 3.17 -29.57 -10.09
C GLY A 232 1.67 -29.52 -9.76
N ARG A 233 1.21 -28.50 -9.02
CA ARG A 233 -0.20 -28.31 -8.62
C ARG A 233 -0.99 -27.55 -9.69
N VAL A 234 -1.17 -28.19 -10.84
CA VAL A 234 -1.72 -27.58 -12.06
C VAL A 234 -3.08 -26.89 -11.85
N GLU A 235 -4.04 -27.56 -11.20
CA GLU A 235 -5.40 -26.97 -11.10
C GLU A 235 -5.46 -25.79 -10.13
N ALA A 236 -4.63 -25.81 -9.08
CA ALA A 236 -4.50 -24.66 -8.20
C ALA A 236 -3.91 -23.46 -8.94
N ALA A 237 -2.98 -23.70 -9.87
CA ALA A 237 -2.39 -22.64 -10.67
C ALA A 237 -3.38 -22.01 -11.65
N LEU A 238 -4.11 -22.82 -12.41
CA LEU A 238 -5.13 -22.33 -13.34
C LEU A 238 -6.18 -21.48 -12.63
N GLU A 239 -6.60 -21.91 -11.44
CA GLU A 239 -7.54 -21.17 -10.63
C GLU A 239 -6.97 -19.83 -10.14
N ALA A 240 -5.68 -19.79 -9.75
CA ALA A 240 -5.01 -18.55 -9.38
C ALA A 240 -4.89 -17.57 -10.57
N TYR A 241 -4.51 -18.05 -11.76
CA TYR A 241 -4.48 -17.21 -12.97
C TYR A 241 -5.87 -16.70 -13.35
N ARG A 242 -6.92 -17.52 -13.22
CA ARG A 242 -8.31 -17.11 -13.46
C ARG A 242 -8.69 -15.95 -12.53
N ARG A 243 -8.41 -16.07 -11.23
CA ARG A 243 -8.64 -14.98 -10.26
C ARG A 243 -7.86 -13.72 -10.62
N ALA A 244 -6.58 -13.84 -10.97
CA ALA A 244 -5.76 -12.71 -11.40
C ALA A 244 -6.39 -11.95 -12.58
N ALA A 245 -6.81 -12.68 -13.62
CA ALA A 245 -7.45 -12.10 -14.80
C ALA A 245 -8.81 -11.44 -14.50
N GLU A 246 -9.61 -12.02 -13.60
CA GLU A 246 -10.89 -11.44 -13.16
C GLU A 246 -10.72 -10.14 -12.37
N MET A 247 -9.62 -10.01 -11.61
CA MET A 247 -9.32 -8.81 -10.82
C MET A 247 -8.82 -7.64 -11.69
N ALA A 248 -8.11 -7.91 -12.77
CA ALA A 248 -7.56 -6.90 -13.66
C ALA A 248 -7.85 -7.22 -15.15
N PRO A 249 -9.11 -7.21 -15.58
CA PRO A 249 -9.51 -7.66 -16.93
C PRO A 249 -9.00 -6.76 -18.07
N HIS A 250 -8.53 -5.56 -17.74
CA HIS A 250 -7.97 -4.58 -18.66
C HIS A 250 -6.45 -4.70 -18.83
N LEU A 251 -5.79 -5.55 -18.04
CA LEU A 251 -4.35 -5.73 -18.10
C LEU A 251 -4.02 -6.97 -18.93
N ASP A 252 -3.45 -6.75 -20.12
CA ASP A 252 -3.06 -7.84 -21.03
C ASP A 252 -1.83 -8.62 -20.55
N GLU A 253 -1.04 -8.06 -19.62
CA GLU A 253 0.17 -8.68 -19.09
C GLU A 253 -0.11 -9.97 -18.30
N LEU A 254 -1.18 -10.01 -17.50
CA LEU A 254 -1.53 -11.19 -16.70
C LEU A 254 -1.88 -12.41 -17.59
N PRO A 255 -2.80 -12.30 -18.57
CA PRO A 255 -3.06 -13.41 -19.49
C PRO A 255 -1.87 -13.73 -20.38
N PHE A 256 -1.01 -12.76 -20.74
CA PHE A 256 0.22 -13.03 -21.48
C PHE A 256 1.15 -13.99 -20.73
N TRP A 257 1.49 -13.68 -19.48
CA TRP A 257 2.39 -14.53 -18.68
C TRP A 257 1.77 -15.89 -18.39
N HIS A 258 0.47 -15.96 -18.11
CA HIS A 258 -0.24 -17.24 -18.00
C HIS A 258 -0.08 -18.11 -19.28
N ALA A 259 -0.25 -17.53 -20.47
CA ALA A 259 -0.11 -18.25 -21.73
C ALA A 259 1.34 -18.71 -21.98
N VAL A 260 2.34 -17.88 -21.61
CA VAL A 260 3.77 -18.26 -21.65
C VAL A 260 4.02 -19.47 -20.76
N THR A 261 3.52 -19.47 -19.52
CA THR A 261 3.71 -20.58 -18.59
C THR A 261 3.00 -21.86 -19.07
N LEU A 262 1.79 -21.76 -19.64
CA LEU A 262 1.10 -22.90 -20.26
C LEU A 262 1.92 -23.50 -21.42
N ALA A 263 2.47 -22.65 -22.29
CA ALA A 263 3.28 -23.08 -23.42
C ALA A 263 4.55 -23.80 -22.94
N GLU A 264 5.23 -23.29 -21.89
CA GLU A 264 6.40 -23.93 -21.30
C GLU A 264 6.10 -25.32 -20.74
N MET A 265 4.93 -25.48 -20.11
CA MET A 265 4.45 -26.76 -19.59
C MET A 265 3.97 -27.74 -20.67
N GLY A 266 4.01 -27.37 -21.96
CA GLY A 266 3.57 -28.23 -23.08
C GLY A 266 2.08 -28.17 -23.37
N ARG A 267 1.34 -27.27 -22.72
CA ARG A 267 -0.11 -27.08 -22.92
C ARG A 267 -0.39 -26.04 -24.01
N LEU A 268 0.23 -26.21 -25.18
CA LEU A 268 0.20 -25.22 -26.25
C LEU A 268 -1.22 -24.95 -26.75
N GLU A 269 -2.08 -25.97 -26.87
CA GLU A 269 -3.46 -25.82 -27.34
C GLU A 269 -4.29 -24.84 -26.49
N GLU A 270 -4.02 -24.79 -25.18
CA GLU A 270 -4.70 -23.89 -24.24
C GLU A 270 -4.09 -22.49 -24.24
N ALA A 271 -2.79 -22.37 -24.51
CA ALA A 271 -2.09 -21.09 -24.59
C ALA A 271 -2.48 -20.27 -25.83
N LEU A 272 -2.64 -20.93 -26.99
CA LEU A 272 -2.92 -20.28 -28.28
C LEU A 272 -4.12 -19.32 -28.27
N PRO A 273 -5.33 -19.68 -27.77
CA PRO A 273 -6.45 -18.74 -27.73
C PRO A 273 -6.19 -17.53 -26.83
N ILE A 274 -5.38 -17.66 -25.78
CA ILE A 274 -5.00 -16.55 -24.90
C ILE A 274 -4.04 -15.62 -25.63
N PHE A 275 -3.01 -16.16 -26.28
CA PHE A 275 -2.08 -15.37 -27.10
C PHE A 275 -2.81 -14.61 -28.21
N LYS A 276 -3.77 -15.26 -28.88
CA LYS A 276 -4.62 -14.62 -29.89
C LYS A 276 -5.34 -13.38 -29.33
N GLN A 277 -5.96 -13.50 -28.16
CA GLN A 277 -6.66 -12.39 -27.52
C GLN A 277 -5.71 -11.25 -27.12
N VAL A 278 -4.55 -11.59 -26.54
CA VAL A 278 -3.53 -10.63 -26.11
C VAL A 278 -2.97 -9.87 -27.33
N PHE A 279 -2.61 -10.58 -28.40
CA PHE A 279 -2.04 -9.96 -29.60
C PHE A 279 -3.06 -9.10 -30.36
N ALA A 280 -4.33 -9.46 -30.34
CA ALA A 280 -5.40 -8.66 -30.93
C ALA A 280 -5.57 -7.30 -30.23
N ARG A 281 -5.29 -7.23 -28.92
CA ARG A 281 -5.38 -5.97 -28.15
C ARG A 281 -4.09 -5.16 -28.23
N ASN A 282 -2.95 -5.82 -28.10
CA ASN A 282 -1.64 -5.19 -28.21
C ASN A 282 -0.65 -6.12 -28.95
N PRO A 283 -0.37 -5.85 -30.24
CA PRO A 283 0.56 -6.64 -31.04
C PRO A 283 2.00 -6.68 -30.52
N ASP A 284 2.43 -5.71 -29.70
CA ASP A 284 3.82 -5.63 -29.19
C ASP A 284 4.15 -6.80 -28.26
N TRP A 285 3.15 -7.45 -27.66
CA TRP A 285 3.34 -8.68 -26.89
C TRP A 285 3.90 -9.83 -27.73
N ALA A 286 3.58 -9.89 -29.03
CA ALA A 286 4.16 -10.89 -29.93
C ALA A 286 5.66 -10.62 -30.13
N ASP A 287 6.06 -9.35 -30.21
CA ASP A 287 7.45 -8.96 -30.34
C ASP A 287 8.22 -9.25 -29.03
N LEU A 288 7.61 -9.06 -27.85
CA LEU A 288 8.19 -9.49 -26.58
C LEU A 288 8.40 -11.01 -26.53
N LEU A 289 7.43 -11.80 -26.99
CA LEU A 289 7.53 -13.26 -26.99
C LEU A 289 8.79 -13.77 -27.69
N THR A 290 9.21 -13.11 -28.79
CA THR A 290 10.45 -13.47 -29.52
C THR A 290 11.73 -13.30 -28.69
N ARG A 291 11.69 -12.51 -27.62
CA ARG A 291 12.84 -12.21 -26.75
C ARG A 291 12.95 -13.17 -25.56
N LEU A 292 11.86 -13.87 -25.21
CA LEU A 292 11.81 -14.72 -24.03
C LEU A 292 12.77 -15.94 -24.10
N PRO A 293 12.94 -16.63 -25.24
CA PRO A 293 13.85 -17.78 -25.30
C PRO A 293 15.31 -17.46 -25.00
N ALA A 294 15.79 -16.32 -25.48
CA ALA A 294 17.15 -15.86 -25.20
C ALA A 294 17.34 -15.48 -23.71
N ALA A 295 16.27 -15.05 -23.05
CA ALA A 295 16.25 -14.74 -21.62
C ALA A 295 16.04 -15.97 -20.72
N GLY A 296 15.78 -17.15 -21.31
CA GLY A 296 15.47 -18.37 -20.56
C GLY A 296 14.08 -18.38 -19.90
N LEU A 297 13.17 -17.50 -20.36
CA LEU A 297 11.79 -17.40 -19.86
C LEU A 297 10.78 -18.20 -20.69
N LEU A 298 11.24 -18.83 -21.77
CA LEU A 298 10.52 -19.77 -22.61
C LEU A 298 11.56 -20.72 -23.21
N ARG A 299 11.27 -22.02 -23.34
CA ARG A 299 12.20 -22.97 -23.95
C ARG A 299 12.49 -22.60 -25.41
N GLN A 300 13.70 -22.92 -25.84
CA GLN A 300 14.10 -22.77 -27.24
C GLN A 300 13.42 -23.85 -28.10
N ASP A 301 12.22 -23.54 -28.56
CA ASP A 301 11.43 -24.35 -29.47
C ASP A 301 10.86 -23.45 -30.57
N GLU A 302 11.50 -23.49 -31.73
CA GLU A 302 11.12 -22.68 -32.89
C GLU A 302 9.74 -23.06 -33.42
N THR A 303 9.34 -24.33 -33.33
CA THR A 303 8.04 -24.79 -33.81
C THR A 303 6.92 -24.23 -32.94
N MET A 304 7.08 -24.32 -31.62
CA MET A 304 6.16 -23.72 -30.64
C MET A 304 6.08 -22.20 -30.84
N LEU A 305 7.22 -21.52 -30.96
CA LEU A 305 7.26 -20.08 -31.14
C LEU A 305 6.53 -19.63 -32.42
N GLN A 306 6.77 -20.31 -33.55
CA GLN A 306 6.05 -20.01 -34.80
C GLN A 306 4.55 -20.25 -34.68
N ALA A 307 4.12 -21.34 -34.01
CA ALA A 307 2.71 -21.63 -33.78
C ALA A 307 2.01 -20.54 -32.94
N ILE A 308 2.70 -20.01 -31.93
CA ILE A 308 2.18 -18.91 -31.11
C ILE A 308 2.13 -17.61 -31.93
N LEU A 309 3.21 -17.26 -32.63
CA LEU A 309 3.27 -16.02 -33.42
C LEU A 309 2.24 -16.00 -34.56
N ALA A 310 1.85 -17.15 -35.09
CA ALA A 310 0.76 -17.26 -36.07
C ALA A 310 -0.60 -16.75 -35.54
N GLN A 311 -0.77 -16.64 -34.21
CA GLN A 311 -1.97 -16.08 -33.59
C GLN A 311 -2.06 -14.55 -33.73
N ARG A 312 -1.02 -13.87 -34.22
CA ARG A 312 -1.01 -12.42 -34.46
C ARG A 312 -1.94 -11.99 -35.59
N THR A 313 -2.21 -12.89 -36.53
CA THR A 313 -2.92 -12.60 -37.80
C THR A 313 -4.29 -13.26 -37.92
N GLY A 314 -4.70 -14.06 -36.94
CA GLY A 314 -5.98 -14.79 -36.93
C GLY A 314 -7.02 -14.10 -36.07
#